data_AF-A0A7J6UUB2-F1
#
_entry.id   AF-A0A7J6UUB2-F1
#
_cell.length_a   1.000
_cell.length_b   1.000
_cell.length_c   1.000
_cell.angle_alpha   90.00
_cell.angle_beta   90.00
_cell.angle_gamma   90.00
#
_symmetry.space_group_name_H-M   'P 1'
#
loop_
_entity.id
_entity.type
_entity.pdbx_description
1 polymer ?
#
loop_
_entity_poly.entity_id
_entity_poly.type
_entity_poly.pdbx_seq_one_letter_code
_entity_poly.pdbx_strand_id
1 'polypeptide(L)'
;MDSITSASSSPAQKDIILPELMTEFMVDMTCEGCVNAVKNKLLTVDGVKEVEVDLSNQVVRVLGFSPVKTMADALEQTGRKARLIGQGNPEGLFLQRSALVIEDEASCLKLQWG
;
A
#
# COMPACT_ATOMS: atom_id res chain seq x y z
N MET A 1 -19.54 -41.02 -16.18
CA MET A 1 -20.02 -39.66 -15.87
C MET A 1 -19.01 -39.07 -14.92
N ASP A 2 -17.99 -38.46 -15.50
CA ASP A 2 -16.86 -37.85 -14.80
C ASP A 2 -17.30 -36.60 -14.05
N SER A 3 -16.91 -36.48 -12.80
CA SER A 3 -16.69 -35.19 -12.14
C SER A 3 -15.70 -35.40 -11.01
N ILE A 4 -14.45 -35.35 -11.43
CA ILE A 4 -13.25 -35.12 -10.64
C ILE A 4 -13.50 -33.89 -9.75
N THR A 5 -13.82 -34.09 -8.47
CA THR A 5 -13.71 -33.04 -7.46
C THR A 5 -12.30 -33.14 -6.90
N SER A 6 -11.37 -32.55 -7.65
CA SER A 6 -9.97 -32.45 -7.25
C SER A 6 -9.79 -31.39 -6.18
N ALA A 7 -8.91 -31.78 -5.24
CA ALA A 7 -8.09 -30.94 -4.38
C ALA A 7 -8.76 -30.38 -3.11
N SER A 8 -8.85 -31.28 -2.14
CA SER A 8 -8.30 -31.05 -0.79
C SER A 8 -7.00 -30.23 -0.80
N SER A 9 -6.94 -29.15 -0.03
CA SER A 9 -5.82 -28.82 0.88
C SER A 9 -6.05 -27.45 1.53
N SER A 10 -6.67 -27.45 2.71
CA SER A 10 -6.43 -26.37 3.67
C SER A 10 -5.03 -26.57 4.24
N PRO A 11 -4.26 -25.50 4.50
CA PRO A 11 -3.82 -25.37 5.88
C PRO A 11 -3.75 -23.93 6.40
N ALA A 12 -4.10 -23.80 7.68
CA ALA A 12 -3.80 -22.68 8.57
C ALA A 12 -4.59 -21.39 8.34
N GLN A 13 -5.85 -21.44 8.80
CA GLN A 13 -6.53 -20.30 9.38
C GLN A 13 -5.62 -19.56 10.36
N LYS A 14 -5.09 -18.44 9.92
CA LYS A 14 -4.85 -17.28 10.79
C LYS A 14 -5.54 -16.15 10.08
N ASP A 15 -6.83 -15.99 10.34
CA ASP A 15 -7.63 -14.86 9.88
C ASP A 15 -7.09 -13.57 10.53
N ILE A 16 -5.93 -13.13 10.05
CA ILE A 16 -5.51 -11.74 10.15
C ILE A 16 -6.33 -11.06 9.07
N ILE A 17 -7.47 -10.50 9.44
CA ILE A 17 -8.18 -9.54 8.60
C ILE A 17 -7.23 -8.35 8.45
N LEU A 18 -6.39 -8.37 7.42
CA LEU A 18 -5.52 -7.25 7.11
C LEU A 18 -6.43 -6.15 6.55
N PRO A 19 -6.44 -4.96 7.16
CA PRO A 19 -7.25 -3.86 6.66
C PRO A 19 -6.77 -3.54 5.24
N GLU A 20 -7.73 -3.36 4.34
CA GLU A 20 -7.46 -2.82 3.01
C GLU A 20 -7.07 -1.35 3.19
N LEU A 21 -5.85 -1.01 2.76
CA LEU A 21 -5.28 0.32 2.90
C LEU A 21 -4.95 0.87 1.53
N MET A 22 -5.14 2.18 1.39
CA MET A 22 -4.69 2.96 0.27
C MET A 22 -3.27 3.46 0.56
N THR A 23 -2.31 2.97 -0.21
CA THR A 23 -0.90 3.30 -0.09
C THR A 23 -0.48 4.15 -1.28
N GLU A 24 0.21 5.24 -1.02
CA GLU A 24 0.65 6.18 -2.03
C GLU A 24 2.18 6.20 -2.12
N PHE A 25 2.69 6.06 -3.35
CA PHE A 25 4.11 6.13 -3.67
C PHE A 25 4.39 7.25 -4.66
N MET A 26 5.49 7.95 -4.45
CA MET A 26 6.06 8.87 -5.44
C MET A 26 7.08 8.10 -6.26
N VAL A 27 6.91 8.09 -7.59
CA VAL A 27 7.74 7.32 -8.53
C VAL A 27 8.05 8.18 -9.74
N ASP A 28 9.34 8.31 -10.07
CA ASP A 28 9.77 9.09 -11.23
C ASP A 28 9.36 8.37 -12.53
N MET A 29 8.44 8.99 -13.28
CA MET A 29 7.88 8.48 -14.53
C MET A 29 7.91 9.59 -15.59
N THR A 30 8.37 9.25 -16.80
CA THR A 30 8.59 10.24 -17.87
C THR A 30 7.75 9.99 -19.12
N CYS A 31 7.10 8.82 -19.24
CA CYS A 31 6.25 8.50 -20.39
C CYS A 31 5.14 7.51 -20.01
N GLU A 32 4.13 7.37 -20.87
CA GLU A 32 3.02 6.43 -20.67
C GLU A 32 3.47 4.97 -20.59
N GLY A 33 4.57 4.61 -21.26
CA GLY A 33 5.17 3.28 -21.14
C GLY A 33 5.68 2.99 -19.72
N CYS A 34 6.16 4.01 -19.01
CA CYS A 34 6.57 3.90 -17.60
C CYS A 34 5.36 3.57 -16.71
N VAL A 35 4.26 4.29 -16.94
CA VAL A 35 3.00 4.12 -16.22
C VAL A 35 2.49 2.70 -16.38
N ASN A 36 2.47 2.19 -17.62
CA ASN A 36 1.96 0.86 -17.90
C ASN A 36 2.84 -0.24 -17.29
N ALA A 37 4.17 -0.07 -17.33
CA ALA A 37 5.11 -1.01 -16.71
C ALA A 37 4.92 -1.10 -15.19
N VAL A 38 4.79 0.06 -14.52
CA VAL A 38 4.54 0.14 -13.07
C VAL A 38 3.19 -0.49 -12.71
N LYS A 39 2.13 -0.12 -13.44
CA LYS A 39 0.79 -0.65 -13.20
C LYS A 39 0.75 -2.18 -13.35
N ASN A 40 1.28 -2.70 -14.44
CA ASN A 40 1.33 -4.14 -14.68
C ASN A 40 2.13 -4.88 -13.61
N LYS A 41 3.26 -4.31 -13.16
CA LYS A 41 4.08 -4.93 -12.11
C LYS A 41 3.34 -4.97 -10.76
N LEU A 42 2.67 -3.89 -10.38
CA LEU A 42 1.90 -3.84 -9.13
C LEU A 42 0.69 -4.78 -9.14
N LEU A 43 0.02 -4.94 -10.30
CA LEU A 43 -1.07 -5.90 -10.44
C LEU A 43 -0.64 -7.37 -10.31
N THR A 44 0.66 -7.67 -10.46
CA THR A 44 1.20 -9.02 -10.18
C THR A 44 1.50 -9.27 -8.69
N VAL A 45 1.40 -8.24 -7.84
CA VAL A 45 1.68 -8.37 -6.41
C VAL A 45 0.44 -8.92 -5.70
N ASP A 46 0.64 -9.95 -4.90
CA ASP A 46 -0.43 -10.53 -4.09
C ASP A 46 -1.00 -9.51 -3.10
N GLY A 47 -2.33 -9.44 -3.05
CA GLY A 47 -3.08 -8.55 -2.16
C GLY A 47 -3.25 -7.12 -2.65
N VAL A 48 -2.86 -6.82 -3.90
CA VAL A 48 -3.27 -5.60 -4.59
C VAL A 48 -4.64 -5.82 -5.22
N LYS A 49 -5.56 -4.87 -4.99
CA LYS A 49 -6.93 -4.89 -5.52
C LYS A 49 -7.09 -3.87 -6.64
N GLU A 50 -6.57 -2.67 -6.44
CA GLU A 50 -6.65 -1.58 -7.41
C GLU A 50 -5.36 -0.76 -7.43
N VAL A 51 -5.03 -0.24 -8.61
CA VAL A 51 -3.84 0.60 -8.85
C VAL A 51 -4.25 1.78 -9.71
N GLU A 52 -4.11 2.98 -9.16
CA GLU A 52 -4.22 4.25 -9.86
C GLU A 52 -2.83 4.85 -10.06
N VAL A 53 -2.59 5.41 -11.23
CA VAL A 53 -1.31 6.08 -11.54
C VAL A 53 -1.59 7.46 -12.09
N ASP A 54 -1.01 8.46 -11.45
CA ASP A 54 -1.05 9.85 -11.85
C ASP A 54 0.34 10.25 -12.37
N LEU A 55 0.47 10.36 -13.70
CA LEU A 55 1.70 10.78 -14.34
C LEU A 55 2.00 12.27 -14.11
N SER A 56 0.97 13.11 -13.98
CA SER A 56 1.13 14.56 -13.78
C SER A 56 1.74 14.86 -12.42
N ASN A 57 1.31 14.13 -11.38
CA ASN A 57 1.83 14.26 -10.02
C ASN A 57 2.98 13.30 -9.71
N GLN A 58 3.29 12.36 -10.60
CA GLN A 58 4.27 11.27 -10.38
C GLN A 58 3.93 10.43 -9.14
N VAL A 59 2.62 10.20 -8.93
CA VAL A 59 2.07 9.48 -7.78
C VAL A 59 1.41 8.19 -8.24
N VAL A 60 1.63 7.12 -7.50
CA VAL A 60 1.01 5.81 -7.69
C VAL A 60 0.23 5.48 -6.42
N ARG A 61 -1.06 5.25 -6.56
CA ARG A 61 -1.95 4.85 -5.47
C ARG A 61 -2.28 3.38 -5.62
N VAL A 62 -2.09 2.63 -4.56
CA VAL A 62 -2.34 1.20 -4.52
C VAL A 62 -3.31 0.91 -3.40
N LEU A 63 -4.42 0.30 -3.75
CA LEU A 63 -5.42 -0.15 -2.79
C LEU A 63 -5.29 -1.65 -2.61
N GLY A 64 -5.10 -2.08 -1.36
CA GLY A 64 -4.94 -3.49 -1.04
C GLY A 64 -4.48 -3.75 0.39
N PHE A 65 -4.20 -5.01 0.68
CA PHE A 65 -3.64 -5.45 1.97
C PHE A 65 -2.16 -5.82 1.87
N SER A 66 -1.54 -5.57 0.72
CA SER A 66 -0.15 -5.92 0.47
C SER A 66 0.80 -5.06 1.33
N PRO A 67 1.88 -5.63 1.88
CA PRO A 67 2.87 -4.87 2.63
C PRO A 67 3.56 -3.81 1.78
N VAL A 68 3.79 -2.61 2.35
CA VAL A 68 4.53 -1.51 1.70
C VAL A 68 5.85 -1.98 1.11
N LYS A 69 6.58 -2.82 1.85
CA LYS A 69 7.88 -3.33 1.41
C LYS A 69 7.77 -4.14 0.11
N THR A 70 6.78 -5.02 0.00
CA THR A 70 6.55 -5.82 -1.20
C THR A 70 6.23 -4.94 -2.40
N MET A 71 5.39 -3.91 -2.20
CA MET A 71 5.06 -2.95 -3.25
C MET A 71 6.26 -2.10 -3.66
N ALA A 72 7.06 -1.64 -2.69
CA ALA A 72 8.30 -0.90 -2.94
C ALA A 72 9.31 -1.75 -3.73
N ASP A 73 9.56 -3.00 -3.30
CA ASP A 73 10.44 -3.94 -4.00
C ASP A 73 9.93 -4.21 -5.43
N ALA A 74 8.61 -4.31 -5.63
CA ALA A 74 8.02 -4.48 -6.96
C ALA A 74 8.25 -3.26 -7.86
N LEU A 75 8.16 -2.05 -7.30
CA LEU A 75 8.46 -0.81 -8.02
C LEU A 75 9.94 -0.70 -8.36
N GLU A 76 10.84 -1.04 -7.44
CA GLU A 76 12.29 -1.05 -7.67
C GLU A 76 12.70 -2.04 -8.77
N GLN A 77 12.02 -3.19 -8.87
CA GLN A 77 12.21 -4.15 -9.97
C GLN A 77 11.86 -3.57 -11.35
N THR A 78 11.09 -2.48 -11.43
CA THR A 78 10.84 -1.77 -12.70
C THR A 78 12.00 -0.84 -13.10
N GLY A 79 13.05 -0.76 -12.28
CA GLY A 79 14.19 0.13 -12.47
C GLY A 79 13.92 1.57 -12.03
N ARG A 80 12.90 1.79 -11.19
CA ARG A 80 12.46 3.11 -10.73
C ARG A 80 12.60 3.23 -9.23
N LYS A 81 12.97 4.42 -8.77
CA LYS A 81 12.96 4.73 -7.34
C LYS A 81 11.53 5.01 -6.92
N ALA A 82 11.06 4.28 -5.92
CA ALA A 82 9.78 4.51 -5.28
C ALA A 82 9.99 5.00 -3.86
N ARG A 83 9.26 6.06 -3.49
CA ARG A 83 9.25 6.59 -2.13
C ARG A 83 7.82 6.56 -1.59
N LEU A 84 7.63 5.92 -0.44
CA LEU A 84 6.34 5.98 0.26
C LEU A 84 6.05 7.44 0.64
N ILE A 85 4.86 7.94 0.28
CA ILE A 85 4.39 9.28 0.67
C ILE A 85 3.24 9.21 1.66
N GLY A 86 2.44 8.15 1.66
CA GLY A 86 1.34 7.99 2.62
C GLY A 86 0.72 6.60 2.60
N GLN A 87 0.05 6.23 3.69
CA GLN A 87 -0.79 5.04 3.77
C GLN A 87 -1.98 5.35 4.69
N GLY A 88 -3.20 5.03 4.25
CA GLY A 88 -4.43 5.33 5.00
C GLY A 88 -5.61 4.43 4.61
N ASN A 89 -6.70 4.52 5.36
CA ASN A 89 -7.94 3.82 5.01
C ASN A 89 -8.70 4.62 3.94
N PRO A 90 -9.03 4.05 2.76
CA PRO A 90 -9.85 4.73 1.75
C PRO A 90 -11.24 5.14 2.27
N GLU A 91 -11.79 4.42 3.25
CA GLU A 91 -13.12 4.69 3.85
C GLU A 91 -13.05 5.57 5.11
N GLY A 92 -11.87 6.12 5.43
CA GLY A 92 -11.59 6.86 6.66
C GLY A 92 -12.27 8.24 6.81
N LEU A 93 -13.30 8.55 6.01
CA LEU A 93 -14.06 9.80 6.12
C LEU A 93 -15.49 9.62 6.69
N PHE A 94 -15.79 8.49 7.34
CA PHE A 94 -17.16 8.25 7.85
C PHE A 94 -17.29 7.78 9.30
N LEU A 95 -16.29 8.00 10.15
CA LEU A 95 -16.47 8.06 11.60
C LEU A 95 -15.97 9.40 12.16
N GLN A 96 -16.70 10.48 11.87
CA GLN A 96 -16.66 11.65 12.75
C GLN A 96 -17.12 11.23 14.16
N ARG A 97 -16.32 11.57 15.17
CA ARG A 97 -16.43 11.33 16.63
C ARG A 97 -15.83 9.98 17.06
N SER A 98 -14.53 9.92 17.33
CA SER A 98 -13.92 10.55 18.51
C SER A 98 -12.43 10.79 18.26
N ALA A 99 -11.94 11.98 18.60
CA ALA A 99 -10.51 12.24 18.68
C ALA A 99 -9.88 11.29 19.72
N LEU A 100 -8.93 10.46 19.29
CA LEU A 100 -7.80 10.14 20.15
C LEU A 100 -6.66 11.06 19.70
N VAL A 101 -6.57 12.18 20.39
CA VAL A 101 -5.31 12.89 20.59
C VAL A 101 -4.29 11.86 21.08
N ILE A 102 -3.35 11.46 20.23
CA ILE A 102 -2.05 11.05 20.73
C ILE A 102 -1.28 12.37 20.84
N GLU A 103 -1.39 12.97 22.02
CA GLU A 103 -0.42 13.96 22.45
C GLU A 103 0.95 13.29 22.45
N ASP A 104 1.80 13.78 21.56
CA ASP A 104 3.23 13.58 21.52
C ASP A 104 3.85 14.25 22.77
N GLU A 105 3.66 13.64 23.95
CA GLU A 105 4.48 13.92 25.12
C GLU A 105 5.55 12.84 25.23
N ALA A 106 6.63 13.02 24.47
CA ALA A 106 7.99 12.91 24.99
C ALA A 106 8.98 12.85 23.81
N SER A 107 9.62 13.97 23.50
CA SER A 107 11.09 14.05 23.41
C SER A 107 11.56 15.30 22.65
N CYS A 108 11.16 16.50 23.05
CA CYS A 108 11.85 17.71 22.60
C CYS A 108 11.68 18.88 23.56
N LEU A 109 12.05 18.75 24.84
CA LEU A 109 12.26 19.88 25.76
C LEU A 109 13.03 19.42 27.01
N LYS A 110 14.33 19.18 26.87
CA LYS A 110 15.27 19.22 28.02
C LYS A 110 16.56 20.00 27.73
N LEU A 111 16.51 20.88 26.72
CA LEU A 111 17.53 21.91 26.49
C LEU A 111 16.90 23.28 26.69
N GLN A 112 16.76 23.74 27.94
CA GLN A 112 16.86 25.16 28.33
C GLN A 112 16.85 25.31 29.87
N TRP A 113 18.05 25.29 30.47
CA TRP A 113 18.47 26.06 31.66
C TRP A 113 18.02 25.61 33.07
N GLY A 114 19.01 25.55 34.00
CA GLY A 114 18.80 25.55 35.45
C GLY A 114 19.76 24.68 36.22
#